data_AF-A0A1G8S1U0-F1
#
_entry.id   AF-A0A1G8S1U0-F1
#
_cell.length_a   1.000
_cell.length_b   1.000
_cell.length_c   1.000
_cell.angle_alpha   90.00
_cell.angle_beta   90.00
_cell.angle_gamma   90.00
#
_symmetry.space_group_name_H-M   'P 1'
#
loop_
_entity.id
_entity.type
_entity.pdbx_description
1 polymer ?
#
loop_
_entity_poly.entity_id
_entity_poly.type
_entity_poly.pdbx_seq_one_letter_code
_entity_poly.pdbx_strand_id
1 'polypeptide(L)'
;MTRTKAALAALLLCVTTAGGAAAQQTGSPRPGEAPLGILCQLKVPRSQNWVPEVVFIGHDPAQALVIISDSVGLAYNSGQPVAGRVAVLNSRRVTYAWDFPVRDAAGNQARRMLYRATIQLRDGSVQISASPGGYDNRFIASGRCQWSPLEAE
;
A
#
# COMPACT_ATOMS: atom_id res chain seq x y z
N MET A 1 50.52 60.98 23.40
CA MET A 1 51.12 60.19 24.50
C MET A 1 49.95 59.64 25.30
N THR A 2 49.69 58.37 25.56
CA THR A 2 50.48 57.12 25.51
C THR A 2 49.46 55.95 25.47
N ARG A 3 49.92 54.80 24.97
CA ARG A 3 49.17 53.56 24.64
C ARG A 3 48.65 52.81 25.89
N THR A 4 47.71 51.86 25.72
CA THR A 4 47.92 50.38 25.84
C THR A 4 46.70 49.59 26.39
N LYS A 5 46.18 48.67 25.54
CA LYS A 5 45.65 47.27 25.71
C LYS A 5 44.94 46.79 27.00
N ALA A 6 43.85 46.02 26.84
CA ALA A 6 43.76 44.55 27.07
C ALA A 6 42.28 44.10 27.18
N ALA A 7 41.81 43.20 26.30
CA ALA A 7 41.59 41.75 26.52
C ALA A 7 40.17 41.45 27.05
N LEU A 8 39.24 40.96 26.22
CA LEU A 8 39.02 39.56 25.82
C LEU A 8 38.67 38.64 27.01
N ALA A 9 37.38 38.32 27.15
CA ALA A 9 36.92 37.13 27.85
C ALA A 9 35.75 36.52 27.04
N ALA A 10 36.10 35.48 26.29
CA ALA A 10 35.14 34.61 25.61
C ALA A 10 34.43 33.74 26.64
N LEU A 11 33.10 33.64 26.55
CA LEU A 11 32.35 32.59 27.24
C LEU A 11 31.85 31.58 26.21
N LEU A 12 32.12 30.32 26.53
CA LEU A 12 32.02 29.12 25.71
C LEU A 12 30.74 28.33 26.10
N LEU A 13 30.16 27.64 25.11
CA LEU A 13 29.29 26.45 25.17
C LEU A 13 27.80 26.63 25.58
N CYS A 14 26.88 26.28 24.66
CA CYS A 14 26.29 24.93 24.65
C CYS A 14 25.45 24.63 23.39
N VAL A 15 25.71 23.42 22.90
CA VAL A 15 25.15 22.63 21.79
C VAL A 15 23.61 22.60 21.74
N THR A 16 22.98 22.59 20.56
CA THR A 16 22.00 21.54 20.18
C THR A 16 21.70 21.55 18.67
N THR A 17 21.77 20.35 18.12
CA THR A 17 21.48 19.94 16.75
C THR A 17 19.98 20.02 16.44
N ALA A 18 19.59 20.79 15.43
CA ALA A 18 18.35 20.58 14.69
C ALA A 18 18.77 20.27 13.26
N GLY A 19 18.93 18.99 12.90
CA GLY A 19 17.78 18.12 12.69
C GLY A 19 17.44 18.22 11.21
N GLY A 20 18.27 17.58 10.38
CA GLY A 20 18.07 17.53 8.94
C GLY A 20 16.69 16.96 8.64
N ALA A 21 15.84 17.77 8.00
CA ALA A 21 14.64 17.30 7.35
C ALA A 21 15.07 16.44 6.15
N ALA A 22 15.21 15.14 6.37
CA ALA A 22 15.20 14.17 5.28
C ALA A 22 13.82 14.25 4.63
N ALA A 23 13.73 14.98 3.53
CA ALA A 23 12.59 14.97 2.64
C ALA A 23 12.26 13.52 2.33
N GLN A 24 11.06 13.10 2.72
CA GLN A 24 10.49 11.83 2.31
C GLN A 24 10.42 11.86 0.78
N GLN A 25 11.24 11.04 0.14
CA GLN A 25 11.16 10.81 -1.30
C GLN A 25 9.80 10.17 -1.59
N THR A 26 8.81 11.00 -1.93
CA THR A 26 7.67 10.57 -2.71
C THR A 26 8.22 10.18 -4.07
N GLY A 27 8.49 8.89 -4.27
CA GLY A 27 8.97 8.38 -5.55
C GLY A 27 7.93 8.68 -6.62
N SER A 28 8.15 9.74 -7.40
CA SER A 28 7.45 9.95 -8.66
C SER A 28 7.67 8.71 -9.53
N PRO A 29 6.63 8.23 -10.24
CA PRO A 29 6.80 7.14 -11.17
C PRO A 29 7.93 7.43 -12.15
N ARG A 30 8.82 6.48 -12.37
CA ARG A 30 9.83 6.62 -13.43
C ARG A 30 9.10 6.50 -14.76
N PRO A 31 9.19 7.51 -15.65
CA PRO A 31 8.72 7.37 -17.01
C PRO A 31 9.35 6.12 -17.63
N GLY A 32 8.54 5.20 -18.16
CA GLY A 32 9.00 3.99 -18.85
C GLY A 32 8.89 2.66 -18.08
N GLU A 33 8.32 2.63 -16.88
CA GLU A 33 7.99 1.36 -16.23
C GLU A 33 6.66 0.81 -16.79
N ALA A 34 6.73 -0.33 -17.48
CA ALA A 34 5.61 -0.90 -18.21
C ALA A 34 4.46 -1.34 -17.27
N PRO A 35 3.20 -1.28 -17.73
CA PRO A 35 2.07 -1.83 -16.99
C PRO A 35 2.24 -3.32 -16.70
N LEU A 36 1.87 -3.75 -15.49
CA LEU A 36 2.01 -5.12 -15.02
C LEU A 36 0.68 -5.66 -14.47
N GLY A 37 0.43 -6.93 -14.78
CA GLY A 37 -0.64 -7.73 -14.23
C GLY A 37 -0.07 -8.64 -13.17
N ILE A 38 -0.74 -8.72 -12.03
CA ILE A 38 -0.32 -9.57 -10.90
C ILE A 38 -1.49 -10.47 -10.54
N LEU A 39 -1.36 -11.76 -10.82
CA LEU A 39 -2.37 -12.75 -10.48
C LEU A 39 -1.95 -13.46 -9.20
N CYS A 40 -2.75 -13.32 -8.15
CA CYS A 40 -2.55 -13.94 -6.86
C CYS A 40 -3.57 -15.05 -6.63
N GLN A 41 -3.08 -16.23 -6.24
CA GLN A 41 -3.89 -17.39 -5.88
C GLN A 41 -3.68 -17.71 -4.40
N LEU A 42 -4.76 -17.76 -3.63
CA LEU A 42 -4.77 -17.91 -2.18
C LEU A 42 -5.38 -19.24 -1.76
N LYS A 43 -4.88 -19.76 -0.63
CA LYS A 43 -5.53 -20.84 0.10
C LYS A 43 -6.41 -20.21 1.17
N VAL A 44 -7.72 -20.19 0.94
CA VAL A 44 -8.69 -19.53 1.82
C VAL A 44 -9.49 -20.56 2.61
N PRO A 45 -9.29 -20.66 3.93
CA PRO A 45 -10.17 -21.46 4.77
C PRO A 45 -11.61 -20.90 4.76
N ARG A 46 -12.62 -21.75 4.95
CA ARG A 46 -14.03 -21.34 4.97
C ARG A 46 -14.34 -20.18 5.93
N SER A 47 -13.65 -20.10 7.07
CA SER A 47 -13.81 -19.01 8.06
C SER A 47 -13.24 -17.66 7.60
N GLN A 48 -12.51 -17.64 6.49
CA GLN A 48 -11.80 -16.48 5.92
C GLN A 48 -12.42 -16.03 4.60
N ASN A 49 -13.67 -16.41 4.32
CA ASN A 49 -14.35 -16.23 3.03
C ASN A 49 -14.60 -14.77 2.61
N TRP A 50 -14.26 -13.79 3.45
CA TRP A 50 -14.16 -12.38 3.06
C TRP A 50 -12.86 -12.03 2.35
N VAL A 51 -11.88 -12.94 2.32
CA VAL A 51 -10.69 -12.88 1.48
C VAL A 51 -10.97 -13.73 0.22
N PRO A 52 -10.84 -13.16 -0.99
CA PRO A 52 -11.03 -13.91 -2.23
C PRO A 52 -9.92 -14.96 -2.44
N GLU A 53 -10.25 -16.06 -3.12
CA GLU A 53 -9.27 -17.10 -3.50
C GLU A 53 -8.36 -16.66 -4.66
N VAL A 54 -8.85 -15.77 -5.53
CA VAL A 54 -8.11 -15.23 -6.65
C VAL A 54 -8.23 -13.71 -6.66
N VAL A 55 -7.10 -13.02 -6.80
CA VAL A 55 -7.04 -11.56 -6.96
C VAL A 55 -6.17 -11.25 -8.16
N PHE A 56 -6.70 -10.43 -9.08
CA PHE A 56 -5.93 -9.82 -10.14
C PHE A 56 -5.67 -8.35 -9.80
N ILE A 57 -4.43 -7.90 -9.97
CA ILE A 57 -3.99 -6.52 -9.74
C ILE A 57 -3.36 -6.01 -11.03
N GLY A 58 -3.99 -5.04 -11.67
CA GLY A 58 -3.36 -4.23 -12.70
C GLY A 58 -2.64 -3.06 -12.05
N HIS A 59 -1.36 -2.87 -12.35
CA HIS A 59 -0.55 -1.77 -11.86
C HIS A 59 0.16 -1.09 -13.03
N ASP A 60 -0.22 0.15 -13.30
CA ASP A 60 0.50 1.05 -14.20
C ASP A 60 1.16 2.14 -13.35
N PRO A 61 2.49 2.05 -13.10
CA PRO A 61 3.19 3.05 -12.33
C PRO A 61 3.21 4.40 -13.06
N ALA A 62 3.34 4.43 -14.39
CA ALA A 62 3.42 5.67 -15.16
C ALA A 62 2.14 6.53 -15.02
N GLN A 63 0.99 5.88 -14.87
CA GLN A 63 -0.30 6.52 -14.61
C GLN A 63 -0.68 6.61 -13.12
N ALA A 64 0.18 6.11 -12.22
CA ALA A 64 -0.14 5.92 -10.80
C ALA A 64 -1.47 5.17 -10.58
N LEU A 65 -1.76 4.21 -11.46
CA LEU A 65 -3.03 3.49 -11.52
C LEU A 65 -2.88 2.09 -10.93
N VAL A 66 -3.78 1.74 -10.02
CA VAL A 66 -3.94 0.38 -9.50
C VAL A 66 -5.40 -0.01 -9.61
N ILE A 67 -5.68 -1.12 -10.30
CA ILE A 67 -7.02 -1.69 -10.43
C ILE A 67 -7.00 -3.11 -9.86
N ILE A 68 -7.96 -3.41 -8.98
CA ILE A 68 -8.10 -4.70 -8.33
C ILE A 68 -9.37 -5.37 -8.84
N SER A 69 -9.26 -6.61 -9.30
CA SER A 69 -10.40 -7.45 -9.66
C SER A 69 -10.37 -8.73 -8.83
N ASP A 70 -11.43 -8.95 -8.05
CA ASP A 70 -11.58 -10.12 -7.18
C ASP A 70 -13.06 -10.47 -6.99
N SER A 71 -13.36 -11.70 -6.58
CA SER A 71 -14.75 -12.17 -6.49
C SER A 71 -15.61 -11.43 -5.47
N VAL A 72 -15.02 -10.93 -4.37
CA VAL A 72 -15.76 -10.19 -3.34
C VAL A 72 -16.05 -8.78 -3.82
N GLY A 73 -15.05 -8.09 -4.37
CA GLY A 73 -15.21 -6.80 -5.01
C GLY A 73 -16.28 -6.84 -6.09
N LEU A 74 -16.21 -7.79 -7.02
CA LEU A 74 -17.20 -7.92 -8.09
C LEU A 74 -18.61 -8.19 -7.55
N ALA A 75 -18.75 -8.99 -6.49
CA ALA A 75 -20.05 -9.29 -5.89
C ALA A 75 -20.70 -8.07 -5.22
N TYR A 76 -19.91 -7.19 -4.61
CA TYR A 76 -20.43 -6.06 -3.80
C TYR A 76 -20.26 -4.68 -4.44
N ASN A 77 -19.46 -4.56 -5.51
CA ASN A 77 -19.18 -3.31 -6.22
C ASN A 77 -19.80 -3.31 -7.63
N SER A 78 -21.06 -3.76 -7.74
CA SER A 78 -21.82 -3.73 -9.00
C SER A 78 -21.13 -4.41 -10.18
N GLY A 79 -20.37 -5.48 -9.94
CA GLY A 79 -19.62 -6.19 -10.97
C GLY A 79 -18.40 -5.43 -11.51
N GLN A 80 -17.98 -4.34 -10.86
CA GLN A 80 -16.87 -3.51 -11.32
C GLN A 80 -15.59 -3.77 -10.50
N PRO A 81 -14.42 -3.77 -11.15
CA PRO A 81 -13.13 -3.71 -10.46
C PRO A 81 -13.03 -2.49 -9.53
N VAL A 82 -12.17 -2.60 -8.52
CA VAL A 82 -12.00 -1.58 -7.48
C VAL A 82 -10.70 -0.84 -7.71
N ALA A 83 -10.75 0.50 -7.63
CA ALA A 83 -9.55 1.31 -7.60
C ALA A 83 -8.75 1.05 -6.32
N GLY A 84 -7.47 0.74 -6.47
CA GLY A 84 -6.54 0.52 -5.37
C GLY A 84 -5.46 1.60 -5.30
N ARG A 85 -4.48 1.36 -4.45
CA ARG A 85 -3.25 2.15 -4.36
C ARG A 85 -2.08 1.30 -3.88
N VAL A 86 -0.87 1.73 -4.22
CA VAL A 86 0.35 1.23 -3.57
C VAL A 86 0.47 1.88 -2.19
N ALA A 87 0.31 1.08 -1.14
CA ALA A 87 0.44 1.54 0.25
C ALA A 87 1.88 1.46 0.76
N VAL A 88 2.67 0.50 0.26
CA VAL A 88 4.10 0.34 0.55
C VAL A 88 4.77 -0.20 -0.70
N LEU A 89 5.93 0.36 -1.06
CA LEU A 89 6.84 -0.21 -2.05
C LEU A 89 8.26 -0.05 -1.56
N ASN A 90 9.00 -1.15 -1.49
CA ASN A 90 10.43 -1.17 -1.22
C ASN A 90 11.07 -2.41 -1.86
N SER A 91 12.37 -2.60 -1.67
CA SER A 91 13.12 -3.71 -2.27
C SER A 91 12.71 -5.11 -1.79
N ARG A 92 11.94 -5.22 -0.69
CA ARG A 92 11.53 -6.51 -0.12
C ARG A 92 10.08 -6.85 -0.43
N ARG A 93 9.20 -5.85 -0.46
CA ARG A 93 7.76 -6.05 -0.58
C ARG A 93 7.06 -4.91 -1.30
N VAL A 94 5.91 -5.25 -1.89
CA VAL A 94 4.88 -4.31 -2.30
C VAL A 94 3.61 -4.61 -1.52
N THR A 95 2.92 -3.56 -1.05
CA THR A 95 1.61 -3.68 -0.42
C THR A 95 0.61 -2.86 -1.23
N TYR A 96 -0.43 -3.52 -1.74
CA TYR A 96 -1.59 -2.89 -2.34
C TYR A 96 -2.71 -2.75 -1.31
N ALA A 97 -3.42 -1.62 -1.33
CA ALA A 97 -4.59 -1.40 -0.51
C ALA A 97 -5.77 -0.95 -1.38
N TRP A 98 -6.95 -1.48 -1.09
CA TRP A 98 -8.20 -1.08 -1.73
C TRP A 98 -9.33 -1.24 -0.73
N ASP A 99 -10.43 -0.57 -1.02
CA ASP A 99 -11.59 -0.59 -0.16
C ASP A 99 -12.84 -0.18 -0.94
N PHE A 100 -13.97 -0.79 -0.59
CA PHE A 100 -15.26 -0.55 -1.23
C PHE A 100 -16.40 -0.67 -0.20
N PRO A 101 -17.52 0.03 -0.40
CA PRO A 101 -18.68 -0.09 0.47
C PRO A 101 -19.31 -1.48 0.34
N VAL A 102 -19.62 -2.13 1.47
CA VAL A 102 -20.43 -3.36 1.51
C VAL A 102 -21.72 -3.09 2.29
N ARG A 103 -22.86 -3.28 1.64
CA ARG A 103 -24.18 -3.13 2.28
C ARG A 103 -24.49 -4.36 3.14
N ASP A 104 -25.15 -4.14 4.27
CA ASP A 104 -25.73 -5.25 5.03
C ASP A 104 -27.01 -5.77 4.36
N ALA A 105 -27.53 -6.91 4.83
CA ALA A 105 -28.74 -7.52 4.31
C ALA A 105 -30.01 -6.65 4.49
N ALA A 106 -29.96 -5.64 5.36
CA ALA A 106 -31.05 -4.71 5.63
C ALA A 106 -30.93 -3.41 4.79
N GLY A 107 -29.90 -3.27 3.96
CA GLY A 107 -29.71 -2.14 3.06
C GLY A 107 -29.20 -0.86 3.74
N ASN A 108 -28.74 -0.93 5.00
CA ASN A 108 -28.21 0.23 5.71
C ASN A 108 -26.88 0.70 5.11
N GLN A 109 -26.50 1.96 5.42
CA GLN A 109 -25.25 2.53 4.92
C GLN A 109 -24.06 1.60 5.19
N ALA A 110 -23.44 1.22 4.08
CA ALA A 110 -22.40 0.24 3.96
C ALA A 110 -21.12 0.66 4.68
N ARG A 111 -20.66 -0.15 5.64
CA ARG A 111 -19.29 -0.04 6.11
C ARG A 111 -18.35 -0.42 4.97
N ARG A 112 -17.19 0.22 4.91
CA ARG A 112 -16.17 -0.12 3.91
C ARG A 112 -15.48 -1.41 4.33
N MET A 113 -15.36 -2.36 3.42
CA MET A 113 -14.41 -3.45 3.60
C MET A 113 -13.02 -2.96 3.20
N LEU A 114 -12.07 -3.09 4.11
CA LEU A 114 -10.70 -2.61 3.95
C LEU A 114 -9.79 -3.80 3.63
N TYR A 115 -9.11 -3.75 2.49
CA TYR A 115 -8.22 -4.80 2.04
C TYR A 115 -6.77 -4.34 1.98
N ARG A 116 -5.87 -5.28 2.28
CA ARG A 116 -4.43 -5.13 2.07
C ARG A 116 -3.84 -6.43 1.56
N ALA A 117 -3.15 -6.38 0.42
CA ALA A 117 -2.32 -7.48 -0.10
C ALA A 117 -0.86 -7.10 0.05
N THR A 118 -0.09 -7.85 0.83
CA THR A 118 1.37 -7.67 0.94
C THR A 118 2.07 -8.83 0.26
N ILE A 119 2.81 -8.52 -0.81
CA ILE A 119 3.53 -9.48 -1.63
C ILE A 119 5.03 -9.33 -1.35
N GLN A 120 5.70 -10.42 -1.00
CA GLN A 120 7.15 -10.47 -0.91
C GLN A 120 7.74 -10.60 -2.31
N LEU A 121 8.61 -9.66 -2.69
CA LEU A 121 9.17 -9.60 -4.05
C LEU A 121 10.17 -10.73 -4.31
N ARG A 122 10.74 -11.33 -3.25
CA ARG A 122 11.72 -12.41 -3.38
C ARG A 122 11.14 -13.69 -3.96
N ASP A 123 9.94 -14.08 -3.53
CA ASP A 123 9.40 -15.42 -3.77
C ASP A 123 7.91 -15.43 -4.17
N GLY A 124 7.32 -14.25 -4.32
CA GLY A 124 5.91 -14.04 -4.63
C GLY A 124 4.93 -14.53 -3.59
N SER A 125 5.38 -14.84 -2.37
CA SER A 125 4.45 -15.11 -1.27
C SER A 125 3.60 -13.88 -0.98
N VAL A 126 2.29 -14.10 -0.82
CA VAL A 126 1.34 -13.03 -0.50
C VAL A 126 0.55 -13.37 0.75
N GLN A 127 0.28 -12.35 1.54
CA GLN A 127 -0.77 -12.37 2.56
C GLN A 127 -1.77 -11.28 2.24
N ILE A 128 -3.05 -11.64 2.20
CA ILE A 128 -4.16 -10.70 2.08
C ILE A 128 -4.92 -10.66 3.40
N SER A 129 -5.22 -9.47 3.87
CA SER A 129 -6.15 -9.26 4.97
C SER A 129 -7.33 -8.39 4.57
N ALA A 130 -8.51 -8.73 5.10
CA ALA A 130 -9.74 -7.96 4.98
C ALA A 130 -10.29 -7.62 6.37
N SER A 131 -10.81 -6.40 6.56
CA SER A 131 -11.47 -6.00 7.80
C SER A 131 -12.63 -5.05 7.51
N PRO A 132 -13.81 -5.26 8.11
CA PRO A 132 -14.89 -4.29 8.02
C PRO A 132 -14.57 -3.06 8.88
N GLY A 133 -14.73 -1.87 8.29
CA GLY A 133 -14.43 -0.61 8.98
C GLY A 133 -15.20 -0.47 10.29
N GLY A 134 -14.49 -0.14 11.37
CA GLY A 134 -15.06 0.06 12.71
C GLY A 134 -15.44 -1.23 13.45
N TYR A 135 -14.81 -2.36 13.11
CA TYR A 135 -14.86 -3.61 13.87
C TYR A 135 -13.45 -4.21 14.01
N ASP A 136 -13.28 -5.05 15.02
CA ASP A 136 -12.02 -5.76 15.28
C ASP A 136 -11.86 -7.05 14.46
N ASN A 137 -12.92 -7.45 13.73
CA ASN A 137 -12.89 -8.62 12.87
C ASN A 137 -11.80 -8.48 11.81
N ARG A 138 -11.01 -9.54 11.64
CA ARG A 138 -9.97 -9.60 10.63
C ARG A 138 -9.98 -10.96 9.95
N PHE A 139 -10.04 -10.92 8.63
CA PHE A 139 -9.91 -12.09 7.78
C PHE A 139 -8.53 -12.09 7.12
N ILE A 140 -7.88 -13.24 7.05
CA ILE A 140 -6.51 -13.37 6.55
C ILE A 140 -6.39 -14.68 5.75
N ALA A 141 -5.79 -14.59 4.57
CA ALA A 141 -5.36 -15.76 3.81
C ALA A 141 -3.98 -15.51 3.19
N SER A 142 -3.30 -16.60 2.85
CA SER A 142 -1.97 -16.57 2.24
C SER A 142 -1.97 -17.34 0.92
N GLY A 143 -1.04 -16.97 0.04
CA GLY A 143 -0.98 -17.50 -1.31
C GLY A 143 0.33 -17.20 -2.00
N ARG A 144 0.30 -17.26 -3.34
CA ARG A 144 1.40 -16.80 -4.20
C ARG A 144 0.89 -15.95 -5.34
N CYS A 145 1.71 -15.03 -5.81
CA CYS A 145 1.44 -14.20 -6.96
C CYS A 145 2.42 -14.47 -8.10
N GLN A 146 1.95 -14.23 -9.32
CA GLN A 146 2.72 -14.25 -10.56
C GLN A 146 2.55 -12.91 -11.27
N TRP A 147 3.61 -12.44 -11.92
CA TRP A 147 3.63 -11.18 -12.66
C TRP A 147 3.67 -11.46 -14.15
N SER A 148 2.93 -10.68 -14.92
CA SER A 148 2.98 -10.65 -16.37
C SER A 148 2.97 -9.21 -16.86
N PRO A 149 3.66 -8.88 -17.97
CA PRO A 149 3.39 -7.65 -18.69
C PRO A 149 1.91 -7.53 -19.04
N LEU A 150 1.35 -6.33 -18.93
CA LEU A 150 0.10 -5.99 -19.62
C LEU A 150 0.53 -5.30 -20.90
N GLU A 151 0.47 -6.04 -22.01
CA GLU A 151 0.71 -5.46 -23.32
C GLU A 151 -0.38 -4.42 -23.58
N ALA A 152 0.04 -3.17 -23.79
CA ALA A 152 -0.84 -2.14 -24.32
C ALA A 152 -0.87 -2.36 -25.84
N GLU A 153 -2.01 -2.81 -26.36
CA GLU A 153 -2.28 -2.84 -27.80
C GLU A 153 -2.18 -1.44 -28.44
#